data_AF-A0A4Q5SU25-F1
#
_entry.id   AF-A0A4Q5SU25-F1
#
_cell.length_a   1.000
_cell.length_b   1.000
_cell.length_c   1.000
_cell.angle_alpha   90.00
_cell.angle_beta   90.00
_cell.angle_gamma   90.00
#
_symmetry.space_group_name_H-M   'P 1'
#
loop_
_entity.id
_entity.type
_entity.pdbx_description
1 polymer ?
#
loop_
_entity_poly.entity_id
_entity_poly.type
_entity_poly.pdbx_seq_one_letter_code
_entity_poly.pdbx_strand_id
1 'polypeptide(L)'
;MRLVVARCQVDYAGRLTAHLPMATRVIMVKADGSVLVHSDGGSYKPLNWMSPPCSLKEGTADDGRLEWVVQAGKTDDTLRILIDEVVSDSSHDLGVDPGLRKDGVEKHLQELLAEHTSTFGVGMSLVRREFMTAIGP
;
A
#
# COMPACT_ATOMS: atom_id res chain seq x y z
N MET A 1 -12.49 -8.79 0.28
CA MET A 1 -12.18 -7.43 -0.20
C MET A 1 -13.47 -6.64 -0.25
N ARG A 2 -13.57 -5.49 0.42
CA ARG A 2 -14.69 -4.55 0.30
C ARG A 2 -14.22 -3.32 -0.49
N LEU A 3 -15.00 -2.92 -1.48
CA LEU A 3 -14.76 -1.77 -2.34
C LEU A 3 -15.92 -0.79 -2.15
N VAL A 4 -15.60 0.41 -1.67
CA VAL A 4 -16.59 1.46 -1.45
C VAL A 4 -16.22 2.68 -2.28
N VAL A 5 -17.13 3.09 -3.17
CA VAL A 5 -17.05 4.37 -3.86
C VAL A 5 -17.89 5.36 -3.08
N ALA A 6 -17.26 6.40 -2.54
CA ALA A 6 -17.94 7.35 -1.68
C ALA A 6 -17.40 8.76 -1.88
N ARG A 7 -18.27 9.74 -1.70
CA ARG A 7 -17.89 11.13 -1.47
C ARG A 7 -17.42 11.24 -0.02
N CYS A 8 -16.13 11.41 0.19
CA CYS A 8 -15.52 11.41 1.51
C CYS A 8 -14.39 12.43 1.64
N GLN A 9 -14.07 12.81 2.87
CA GLN A 9 -12.79 13.45 3.23
C GLN A 9 -11.98 12.49 4.09
N VAL A 10 -10.66 12.69 4.13
CA VAL A 10 -9.76 11.83 4.91
C VAL A 10 -8.77 12.66 5.68
N ASP A 11 -8.62 12.38 6.96
CA ASP A 11 -7.65 12.98 7.86
C ASP A 11 -6.73 11.89 8.40
N TYR A 12 -5.44 12.03 8.14
CA TYR A 12 -4.39 11.19 8.72
C TYR A 12 -3.67 11.96 9.83
N ALA A 13 -3.46 11.32 10.97
CA ALA A 13 -2.67 11.86 12.07
C ALA A 13 -1.75 10.79 12.66
N GLY A 14 -0.47 11.13 12.85
CA GLY A 14 0.54 10.24 13.43
C GLY A 14 1.94 10.78 13.18
N ARG A 15 2.79 10.02 12.47
CA ARG A 15 4.17 10.44 12.12
C ARG A 15 4.22 11.72 11.26
N LEU A 16 3.13 11.99 10.56
CA LEU A 16 2.86 13.22 9.85
C LEU A 16 1.36 13.51 9.95
N THR A 17 0.93 14.66 9.45
CA THR A 17 -0.48 14.96 9.21
C THR A 17 -0.73 15.08 7.72
N ALA A 18 -1.88 14.57 7.27
CA ALA A 18 -2.33 14.72 5.89
C ALA A 18 -3.84 14.91 5.86
N HIS A 19 -4.31 15.76 4.96
CA HIS A 19 -5.73 16.04 4.77
C HIS A 19 -6.08 15.87 3.29
N LEU A 20 -7.11 15.08 3.02
CA LEU A 20 -7.75 14.96 1.72
C LEU A 20 -9.13 15.62 1.79
N PRO A 21 -9.38 16.73 1.06
CA PRO A 21 -10.65 17.43 1.09
C PRO A 21 -11.78 16.58 0.51
N MET A 22 -13.04 16.94 0.80
CA MET A 22 -14.22 16.20 0.34
C MET A 22 -14.22 15.98 -1.17
N ALA A 23 -14.20 14.72 -1.62
CA ALA A 23 -14.27 14.33 -3.02
C ALA A 23 -14.69 12.86 -3.16
N THR A 24 -15.14 12.46 -4.36
CA THR A 24 -15.43 11.06 -4.65
C THR A 24 -14.14 10.26 -4.78
N ARG A 25 -14.04 9.18 -4.00
CA ARG A 25 -12.86 8.31 -3.92
C ARG A 25 -13.27 6.85 -3.81
N VAL A 26 -12.32 5.96 -4.12
CA VAL A 26 -12.44 4.53 -3.84
C VAL A 26 -11.73 4.23 -2.53
N ILE A 27 -12.45 3.64 -1.58
CA ILE A 27 -11.93 3.08 -0.34
C ILE A 27 -11.89 1.56 -0.49
N MET A 28 -10.71 0.97 -0.35
CA MET A 28 -10.50 -0.47 -0.41
C MET A 28 -10.20 -0.99 1.00
N VAL A 29 -11.01 -1.92 1.49
CA VAL A 29 -10.77 -2.66 2.74
C VAL A 29 -10.39 -4.09 2.40
N LYS A 30 -9.12 -4.42 2.61
CA LYS A 30 -8.54 -5.73 2.30
C LYS A 30 -8.82 -6.73 3.43
N ALA A 31 -8.76 -8.02 3.09
CA ALA A 31 -8.98 -9.10 4.05
C ALA A 31 -7.90 -9.18 5.14
N ASP A 32 -6.69 -8.68 4.87
CA ASP A 32 -5.60 -8.58 5.84
C ASP A 32 -5.75 -7.39 6.81
N GLY A 33 -6.80 -6.58 6.64
CA GLY A 33 -7.06 -5.37 7.43
C GLY A 33 -6.57 -4.08 6.78
N SER A 34 -5.77 -4.13 5.71
CA SER A 34 -5.29 -2.91 5.04
C SER A 34 -6.47 -2.05 4.56
N VAL A 35 -6.37 -0.74 4.75
CA VAL A 35 -7.30 0.23 4.18
C VAL A 35 -6.55 1.18 3.26
N LEU A 36 -7.06 1.36 2.04
CA LEU A 36 -6.44 2.21 1.01
C LEU A 36 -7.48 3.17 0.45
N VAL A 37 -7.08 4.42 0.22
CA VAL A 37 -7.92 5.45 -0.38
C VAL A 37 -7.29 5.91 -1.69
N HIS A 38 -8.03 5.78 -2.78
CA HIS A 38 -7.60 6.13 -4.14
C HIS A 38 -8.49 7.21 -4.76
N SER A 39 -7.89 8.04 -5.61
CA SER A 39 -8.59 8.88 -6.59
C SER A 39 -8.40 8.30 -7.99
N ASP A 40 -9.18 8.80 -8.94
CA ASP A 40 -9.09 8.42 -10.36
C ASP A 40 -7.76 8.88 -11.02
N GLY A 41 -7.18 9.98 -10.53
CA GLY A 41 -5.89 10.51 -10.99
C GLY A 41 -4.86 10.62 -9.86
N GLY A 42 -3.64 11.05 -10.19
CA GLY A 42 -2.63 11.51 -9.21
C GLY A 42 -1.50 10.53 -8.88
N SER A 43 -1.69 9.21 -9.03
CA SER A 43 -0.65 8.17 -8.95
C SER A 43 -1.29 6.78 -9.11
N TYR A 44 -0.51 5.76 -9.49
CA TYR A 44 -0.92 4.36 -9.34
C TYR A 44 -0.97 3.90 -7.87
N LYS A 45 -0.44 4.70 -6.95
CA LYS A 45 -0.42 4.46 -5.50
C LYS A 45 -1.66 5.06 -4.81
N PRO A 46 -2.10 4.51 -3.66
CA PRO A 46 -3.11 5.16 -2.84
C PRO A 46 -2.65 6.56 -2.41
N LEU A 47 -3.62 7.48 -2.27
CA LEU A 47 -3.38 8.81 -1.71
C LEU A 47 -3.10 8.73 -0.20
N ASN A 48 -3.82 7.86 0.49
CA ASN A 48 -3.61 7.55 1.91
C ASN A 48 -3.92 6.08 2.15
N TRP A 49 -3.21 5.46 3.10
CA TRP A 49 -3.44 4.06 3.45
C TRP A 49 -3.03 3.79 4.90
N MET A 50 -3.51 2.67 5.43
CA MET A 50 -3.03 2.04 6.64
C MET A 50 -2.77 0.56 6.36
N SER A 51 -1.54 0.10 6.60
CA SER A 51 -1.16 -1.30 6.47
C SER A 51 -1.39 -2.08 7.78
N PRO A 52 -1.60 -3.39 7.72
CA PRO A 52 -1.73 -4.21 8.92
C PRO A 52 -0.43 -4.25 9.74
N PRO A 53 -0.53 -4.52 11.05
CA PRO A 53 -1.77 -4.69 11.80
C PRO A 53 -2.48 -3.34 12.01
N CYS A 54 -3.78 -3.29 11.74
CA CYS A 54 -4.65 -2.16 12.03
C CYS A 54 -6.08 -2.64 12.24
N SER A 55 -6.93 -1.78 12.79
CA SER A 55 -8.36 -2.07 12.99
C SER A 55 -9.20 -0.97 12.35
N LEU A 56 -10.32 -1.35 11.72
CA LEU A 56 -11.33 -0.45 11.18
C LEU A 56 -12.53 -0.45 12.12
N LYS A 57 -12.96 0.74 12.56
CA LYS A 57 -14.22 0.95 13.27
C LYS A 57 -15.13 1.84 12.44
N GLU A 58 -16.33 1.35 12.16
CA GLU A 58 -17.39 2.12 11.50
C GLU A 58 -18.31 2.73 12.55
N GLY A 59 -18.65 4.00 12.39
CA GLY A 59 -19.45 4.76 13.32
C GLY A 59 -20.08 5.97 12.65
N THR A 60 -20.42 6.95 13.48
CA THR A 60 -21.11 8.17 13.07
C THR A 60 -20.45 9.35 13.76
N ALA A 61 -20.15 10.40 13.00
CA ALA A 61 -19.65 11.65 13.53
C ALA A 61 -20.78 12.43 14.25
N ASP A 62 -20.40 13.46 15.01
CA ASP A 62 -21.36 14.28 15.77
C ASP A 62 -22.43 14.95 14.90
N ASP A 63 -22.13 15.18 13.63
CA ASP A 63 -23.06 15.76 12.65
C ASP A 63 -23.95 14.74 11.93
N GLY A 64 -23.89 13.46 12.33
CA GLY A 64 -24.71 12.38 11.78
C GLY A 64 -24.15 11.71 10.53
N ARG A 65 -23.02 12.19 9.98
CA ARG A 65 -22.36 11.53 8.84
C ARG A 65 -21.65 10.26 9.26
N LEU A 66 -21.52 9.32 8.32
CA LEU A 66 -20.75 8.10 8.56
C LEU A 66 -19.28 8.45 8.77
N GLU A 67 -18.68 7.92 9.83
CA GLU A 67 -17.26 8.08 10.11
C GLU A 67 -16.61 6.72 10.28
N TRP A 68 -15.55 6.49 9.53
CA TRP A 68 -14.71 5.30 9.65
C TRP A 68 -13.36 5.70 10.23
N VAL A 69 -12.90 4.98 11.25
CA VAL A 69 -11.61 5.22 11.88
C VAL A 69 -10.75 3.97 11.74
N VAL A 70 -9.62 4.12 11.06
CA VAL A 70 -8.59 3.08 10.97
C VAL A 70 -7.45 3.41 11.93
N GLN A 71 -7.20 2.54 12.90
CA GLN A 71 -6.16 2.70 13.92
C GLN A 71 -5.02 1.72 13.65
N ALA A 72 -3.79 2.22 13.56
CA ALA A 72 -2.59 1.39 13.50
C ALA A 72 -2.42 0.57 14.79
N GLY A 73 -1.99 -0.68 14.68
CA GLY A 73 -1.88 -1.59 15.82
C GLY A 73 -0.61 -1.42 16.66
N LYS A 74 0.41 -0.73 16.14
CA LYS A 74 1.73 -0.56 16.79
C LYS A 74 2.10 0.88 17.09
N THR A 75 1.35 1.83 16.53
CA THR A 75 1.62 3.25 16.63
C THR A 75 0.30 3.98 16.78
N ASP A 76 0.37 5.24 17.19
CA ASP A 76 -0.82 6.09 17.35
C ASP A 76 -1.34 6.66 16.01
N ASP A 77 -0.80 6.16 14.88
CA ASP A 77 -1.23 6.59 13.55
C ASP A 77 -2.70 6.23 13.30
N THR A 78 -3.49 7.22 12.87
CA THR A 78 -4.93 7.11 12.59
C THR A 78 -5.25 7.60 11.18
N LEU A 79 -6.25 6.97 10.57
CA LEU A 79 -6.88 7.40 9.32
C LEU A 79 -8.38 7.54 9.56
N ARG A 80 -8.88 8.77 9.66
CA ARG A 80 -10.31 9.07 9.81
C ARG A 80 -10.89 9.39 8.44
N ILE A 81 -11.94 8.67 8.04
CA ILE A 81 -12.62 8.82 6.77
C ILE A 81 -14.05 9.23 7.07
N LEU A 82 -14.38 10.48 6.77
CA LEU A 82 -15.73 11.00 6.93
C LEU A 82 -16.46 10.89 5.59
N ILE A 83 -17.60 10.21 5.59
CA ILE A 83 -18.35 9.82 4.40
C ILE A 83 -19.65 10.63 4.35
N ASP A 84 -19.79 11.42 3.28
CA ASP A 84 -20.96 12.24 2.98
C ASP A 84 -22.02 11.45 2.22
N GLU A 85 -21.58 10.68 1.22
CA GLU A 85 -22.45 9.88 0.36
C GLU A 85 -21.74 8.59 -0.04
N VAL A 86 -22.44 7.46 0.04
CA VAL A 86 -21.99 6.18 -0.51
C VAL A 86 -22.62 6.00 -1.88
N VAL A 87 -21.79 5.98 -2.93
CA VAL A 87 -22.21 5.76 -4.32
C VAL A 87 -22.32 4.26 -4.63
N SER A 88 -21.41 3.47 -4.08
CA SER A 88 -21.39 2.01 -4.24
C SER A 88 -20.64 1.35 -3.09
N ASP A 89 -21.13 0.19 -2.65
CA ASP A 89 -20.50 -0.65 -1.64
C ASP A 89 -20.65 -2.12 -2.06
N SER A 90 -19.53 -2.80 -2.29
CA SER A 90 -19.52 -4.19 -2.72
C SER A 90 -18.42 -4.98 -2.02
N SER A 91 -18.69 -6.27 -1.78
CA SER A 91 -17.75 -7.19 -1.13
C SER A 91 -17.54 -8.44 -1.98
N HIS A 92 -16.27 -8.83 -2.12
CA HIS A 92 -15.83 -9.93 -2.96
C HIS A 92 -14.81 -10.80 -2.22
N ASP A 93 -14.95 -12.12 -2.32
CA ASP A 93 -13.88 -13.05 -1.96
C ASP A 93 -12.93 -13.19 -3.15
N LEU A 94 -11.64 -12.95 -2.92
CA LEU A 94 -10.61 -13.05 -3.96
C LEU A 94 -9.90 -14.42 -3.93
N GLY A 95 -10.20 -15.26 -2.94
CA GLY A 95 -9.56 -16.56 -2.76
C GLY A 95 -8.09 -16.46 -2.36
N VAL A 96 -7.35 -17.53 -2.61
CA VAL A 96 -5.92 -17.64 -2.30
C VAL A 96 -5.11 -17.04 -3.45
N ASP A 97 -4.30 -16.02 -3.14
CA ASP A 97 -3.38 -15.44 -4.11
C ASP A 97 -2.23 -16.41 -4.43
N PRO A 98 -1.98 -16.75 -5.70
CA PRO A 98 -0.88 -17.64 -6.09
C PRO A 98 0.50 -16.95 -6.01
N GLY A 99 0.56 -15.67 -5.67
CA GLY A 99 1.77 -14.86 -5.60
C GLY A 99 2.13 -14.20 -6.93
N LEU A 100 2.68 -12.99 -6.84
CA LEU A 100 3.30 -12.29 -7.97
C LEU A 100 4.59 -13.00 -8.40
N ARG A 101 4.60 -13.57 -9.61
CA ARG A 101 5.81 -14.09 -10.25
C ARG A 101 6.45 -12.96 -11.04
N LYS A 102 7.73 -12.70 -10.77
CA LYS A 102 8.49 -11.68 -11.48
C LYS A 102 9.57 -12.36 -12.32
N ASP A 103 9.66 -11.96 -13.57
CA ASP A 103 10.75 -12.28 -14.47
C ASP A 103 11.46 -11.00 -14.90
N GLY A 104 12.71 -11.10 -15.33
CA GLY A 104 13.57 -9.96 -15.64
C GLY A 104 13.88 -9.08 -14.43
N VAL A 105 13.85 -9.63 -13.22
CA VAL A 105 14.26 -8.88 -12.02
C VAL A 105 15.77 -8.72 -11.98
N GLU A 106 16.24 -7.71 -11.24
CA GLU A 106 17.67 -7.45 -11.06
C GLU A 106 18.45 -8.70 -10.64
N LYS A 107 17.86 -9.56 -9.80
CA LYS A 107 18.46 -10.85 -9.42
C LYS A 107 18.84 -11.71 -10.64
N HIS A 108 17.99 -11.79 -11.66
CA HIS A 108 18.28 -12.57 -12.87
C HIS A 108 19.44 -11.95 -13.66
N LEU A 109 19.49 -10.61 -13.73
CA LEU A 109 20.62 -9.92 -14.33
C LEU A 109 21.92 -10.20 -13.56
N GLN A 110 21.89 -10.09 -12.22
CA GLN A 110 23.05 -10.40 -11.40
C GLN A 110 23.53 -11.85 -11.57
N GLU A 111 22.61 -12.81 -11.75
CA GLU A 111 22.93 -14.22 -12.06
C GLU A 111 23.61 -14.34 -13.43
N LEU A 112 23.05 -13.72 -14.47
CA LEU A 112 23.60 -13.74 -15.81
C LEU A 112 25.01 -13.12 -15.88
N LEU A 113 25.22 -11.97 -15.22
CA LEU A 113 26.53 -11.31 -15.19
C LEU A 113 27.57 -12.12 -14.40
N ALA A 114 27.13 -12.82 -13.34
CA ALA A 114 27.97 -13.71 -12.55
C ALA A 114 28.40 -14.97 -13.32
N GLU A 115 27.54 -15.49 -14.19
CA GLU A 115 27.84 -16.66 -15.03
C GLU A 115 28.77 -16.33 -16.19
N HIS A 116 28.72 -15.09 -16.71
CA HIS A 116 29.43 -14.69 -17.92
C HIS A 116 30.54 -13.65 -17.66
N THR A 117 31.37 -13.84 -16.62
CA THR A 117 32.40 -12.83 -16.27
C THR A 117 33.43 -12.59 -17.37
N SER A 118 33.65 -13.56 -18.25
CA SER A 118 34.56 -13.44 -19.39
C SER A 118 34.12 -12.39 -20.42
N THR A 119 32.84 -12.00 -20.47
CA THR A 119 32.38 -10.93 -21.38
C THR A 119 32.94 -9.56 -20.99
N PHE A 120 33.39 -9.39 -19.75
CA PHE A 120 33.98 -8.14 -19.27
C PHE A 120 35.49 -8.06 -19.45
N GLY A 121 36.17 -9.17 -19.72
CA GLY A 121 37.60 -9.21 -19.95
C GLY A 121 38.25 -10.54 -19.57
N VAL A 122 39.44 -10.78 -20.12
CA VAL A 122 40.23 -11.97 -19.81
C VAL A 122 40.67 -11.94 -18.35
N GLY A 123 40.51 -13.06 -17.64
CA GLY A 123 40.92 -13.20 -16.24
C GLY A 123 39.94 -12.63 -15.21
N MET A 124 38.79 -12.08 -15.63
CA MET A 124 37.76 -11.65 -14.70
C MET A 124 36.98 -12.83 -14.11
N SER A 125 36.80 -12.80 -12.79
CA SER A 125 36.06 -13.81 -12.03
C SER A 125 35.11 -13.16 -11.04
N LEU A 126 33.97 -13.79 -10.77
CA LEU A 126 33.04 -13.34 -9.75
C LEU A 126 33.67 -13.52 -8.37
N VAL A 127 33.71 -12.44 -7.59
CA VAL A 127 34.10 -12.51 -6.17
C VAL A 127 32.87 -12.82 -5.32
N ARG A 128 31.84 -11.97 -5.41
CA ARG A 128 30.60 -12.09 -4.62
C ARG A 128 29.49 -11.22 -5.21
N ARG A 129 28.24 -11.66 -5.07
CA ARG A 129 27.02 -10.85 -5.29
C ARG A 129 26.50 -10.33 -3.96
N GLU A 130 25.78 -9.20 -3.96
CA GLU A 130 25.20 -8.58 -2.75
C GLU A 130 26.25 -8.45 -1.62
N PHE A 131 27.42 -7.90 -1.95
CA PHE A 131 28.55 -7.82 -1.03
C PHE A 131 28.33 -6.70 -0.01
N MET A 132 28.06 -7.07 1.23
CA MET A 132 27.97 -6.13 2.35
C MET A 132 29.27 -5.33 2.53
N THR A 133 29.17 -4.02 2.35
CA THR A 133 30.19 -3.04 2.68
C THR A 133 29.92 -2.42 4.06
N ALA A 134 30.78 -1.49 4.48
CA ALA A 134 30.63 -0.77 5.75
C ALA A 134 29.34 0.08 5.83
N ILE A 135 28.69 0.38 4.69
CA ILE A 135 27.51 1.25 4.62
C ILE A 135 26.27 0.55 4.03
N GLY A 136 26.34 -0.76 3.81
CA GLY A 136 25.26 -1.54 3.21
C GLY A 136 25.74 -2.47 2.09
N PRO A 137 24.85 -3.32 1.58
CA PRO A 137 25.11 -4.11 0.37
C PRO A 137 25.31 -3.23 -0.86
#